data_AF-A0A834WQQ3-F1
#
_entry.id   AF-A0A834WQQ3-F1
#
_cell.length_a   1.000
_cell.length_b   1.000
_cell.length_c   1.000
_cell.angle_alpha   90.00
_cell.angle_beta   90.00
_cell.angle_gamma   90.00
#
_symmetry.space_group_name_H-M   'P 1'
#
loop_
_entity.id
_entity.type
_entity.pdbx_description
1 polymer ?
#
loop_
_entity_poly.entity_id
_entity_poly.type
_entity_poly.pdbx_seq_one_letter_code
_entity_poly.pdbx_strand_id
1 'polypeptide(L)'
;MGTISDLSEAYRDVEHPQFLHHIIPLDFSSVNATLPESHAWTRHHEESGSGSGSGSSIPVIDLMDGNAVRMMGEACEEWGAFQLKKHGVGSRVVEGVEVEAKRLFALPANQKMKALRSAGGASGYGRARISPFFPKYMWHEGFTIIGSPSHHAELIWPNRYASFCDVIENYQKEMKVLAEKLTRMIFEYLGINEEETKWVGSNRVSEAVQLNYYPRCPEPNRAMGLAPHTDTSLLTILHQSQTKEGLQIFKEGVGWVRVQPEPGALVVNAGDLLHIISNARFPCALHRVTVNRLHHRYSVAYFYGPPVDYVVSPLAATCEAARFRGVTVRDYIGIKSKNLEEALSLIST
;
A
#
# COMPACT_ATOMS: atom_id res chain seq x y z
N MET A 1 -24.13 21.98 7.80
CA MET A 1 -22.69 21.72 7.66
C MET A 1 -22.49 20.24 7.92
N GLY A 2 -22.40 19.44 6.85
CA GLY A 2 -22.14 18.00 6.98
C GLY A 2 -20.71 17.79 7.47
N THR A 3 -20.53 16.96 8.50
CA THR A 3 -19.21 16.56 8.97
C THR A 3 -18.49 15.86 7.83
N ILE A 4 -17.45 16.51 7.29
CA ILE A 4 -16.50 15.86 6.37
C ILE A 4 -15.92 14.70 7.17
N SER A 5 -16.28 13.47 6.84
CA SER A 5 -15.65 12.37 7.54
C SER A 5 -14.31 12.04 6.95
N ASP A 6 -13.32 12.11 7.83
CA ASP A 6 -11.91 11.93 7.53
C ASP A 6 -11.58 10.42 7.41
N LEU A 7 -10.67 10.07 6.50
CA LEU A 7 -10.11 8.73 6.38
C LEU A 7 -9.53 8.23 7.71
N SER A 8 -8.94 9.13 8.50
CA SER A 8 -8.46 8.82 9.85
C SER A 8 -9.56 8.26 10.75
N GLU A 9 -10.79 8.77 10.64
CA GLU A 9 -11.94 8.29 11.41
C GLU A 9 -12.47 6.95 10.91
N ALA A 10 -12.43 6.70 9.60
CA ALA A 10 -12.84 5.40 9.04
C ALA A 10 -11.97 4.24 9.55
N TYR A 11 -10.72 4.52 9.91
CA TYR A 11 -9.81 3.57 10.53
C TYR A 11 -9.85 3.56 12.06
N ARG A 12 -10.67 4.40 12.69
CA ARG A 12 -10.79 4.43 14.15
C ARG A 12 -11.66 3.26 14.60
N ASP A 13 -11.01 2.16 14.97
CA ASP A 13 -11.70 1.05 15.64
C ASP A 13 -11.86 1.36 17.13
N VAL A 14 -13.02 1.93 17.48
CA VAL A 14 -13.39 2.23 18.87
C VAL A 14 -13.86 0.96 19.60
N GLU A 15 -14.34 -0.04 18.86
CA GLU A 15 -14.89 -1.27 19.42
C GLU A 15 -13.80 -2.31 19.73
N HIS A 16 -12.72 -2.34 18.94
CA HIS A 16 -11.59 -3.27 19.10
C HIS A 16 -10.24 -2.55 18.98
N PRO A 17 -9.89 -1.67 19.95
CA PRO A 17 -8.64 -0.93 19.90
C PRO A 17 -7.43 -1.88 19.90
N GLN A 18 -6.43 -1.58 19.07
CA GLN A 18 -5.20 -2.38 19.06
C GLN A 18 -4.46 -2.22 20.40
N PHE A 19 -4.07 -3.33 21.02
CA PHE A 19 -3.22 -3.28 22.20
C PHE A 19 -1.88 -2.62 21.87
N LEU A 20 -1.35 -1.81 22.78
CA LEU A 20 -0.13 -1.01 22.55
C LEU A 20 1.07 -1.85 22.09
N HIS A 21 1.23 -3.07 22.62
CA HIS A 21 2.31 -3.98 22.24
C HIS A 21 2.22 -4.51 20.80
N HIS A 22 1.05 -4.41 20.15
CA HIS A 22 0.88 -4.72 18.72
C HIS A 22 1.37 -3.59 17.81
N ILE A 23 1.57 -2.38 18.34
CA ILE A 23 1.90 -1.18 17.56
C ILE A 23 3.39 -0.87 17.61
N ILE A 24 4.03 -1.10 18.77
CA ILE A 24 5.45 -0.77 19.00
C ILE A 24 6.34 -1.70 18.16
N PRO A 25 7.13 -1.18 17.20
CA PRO A 25 8.07 -1.99 16.43
C PRO A 25 9.21 -2.53 17.28
N LEU A 26 9.90 -3.55 16.78
CA LEU A 26 11.16 -4.02 17.36
C LEU A 26 12.22 -2.90 17.21
N ASP A 27 13.03 -2.68 18.24
CA ASP A 27 14.23 -1.85 18.09
C ASP A 27 15.30 -2.66 17.36
N PHE A 28 15.34 -2.52 16.03
CA PHE A 28 16.28 -3.23 15.18
C PHE A 28 17.75 -2.89 15.44
N SER A 29 18.06 -1.79 16.13
CA SER A 29 19.43 -1.48 16.55
C SER A 29 19.95 -2.38 17.67
N SER A 30 19.04 -3.02 18.40
CA SER A 30 19.35 -3.94 19.50
C SER A 30 19.51 -5.41 19.06
N VAL A 31 19.21 -5.72 17.79
CA VAL A 31 19.27 -7.10 17.28
C VAL A 31 20.67 -7.41 16.74
N ASN A 32 21.41 -8.25 17.45
CA ASN A 32 22.83 -8.47 17.12
C ASN A 32 23.09 -9.66 16.18
N ALA A 33 22.44 -10.82 16.33
CA ALA A 33 22.87 -12.03 15.60
C ALA A 33 21.77 -13.03 15.20
N THR A 34 20.63 -13.06 15.89
CA THR A 34 19.59 -14.09 15.68
C THR A 34 18.22 -13.45 15.53
N LEU A 35 17.37 -14.06 14.72
CA LEU A 35 15.99 -13.67 14.55
C LEU A 35 15.19 -13.98 15.84
N PRO A 36 14.52 -13.01 16.48
CA PRO A 36 13.68 -13.27 17.63
C PRO A 36 12.51 -14.21 17.27
N GLU A 37 12.10 -15.08 18.20
CA GLU A 37 11.00 -16.03 17.97
C GLU A 37 9.65 -15.35 17.66
N SER A 38 9.46 -14.11 18.10
CA SER A 38 8.30 -13.29 17.74
C SER A 38 8.25 -12.89 16.26
N HIS A 39 9.39 -12.96 15.56
CA HIS A 39 9.54 -12.66 14.13
C HIS A 39 9.98 -13.89 13.33
N ALA A 40 10.02 -15.09 13.95
CA ALA A 40 10.35 -16.34 13.28
C ALA A 40 9.09 -16.94 12.63
N TRP A 41 8.94 -16.71 11.34
CA TRP A 41 7.90 -17.26 10.46
C TRP A 41 8.24 -18.70 10.05
N THR A 42 7.23 -19.56 9.96
CA THR A 42 7.38 -20.93 9.45
C THR A 42 7.44 -20.92 7.92
N ARG A 43 8.18 -21.88 7.34
CA ARG A 43 8.39 -21.99 5.88
C ARG A 43 7.13 -22.34 5.09
N HIS A 44 5.99 -22.62 5.74
CA HIS A 44 4.75 -23.04 5.07
C HIS A 44 4.15 -21.99 4.12
N HIS A 45 4.64 -20.75 4.12
CA HIS A 45 4.31 -19.75 3.09
C HIS A 45 5.12 -19.89 1.78
N GLU A 46 5.98 -20.91 1.65
CA GLU A 46 6.72 -21.26 0.43
C GLU A 46 6.01 -22.35 -0.41
N GLU A 47 4.98 -23.03 0.10
CA GLU A 47 4.32 -24.14 -0.60
C GLU A 47 3.27 -23.68 -1.62
N SER A 48 3.75 -23.05 -2.69
CA SER A 48 3.25 -23.22 -4.07
C SER A 48 4.19 -22.46 -5.02
N GLY A 49 5.11 -23.20 -5.65
CA GLY A 49 5.88 -22.73 -6.79
C GLY A 49 7.38 -22.46 -6.54
N SER A 50 8.17 -23.52 -6.34
CA SER A 50 9.61 -23.52 -6.69
C SER A 50 9.81 -23.64 -8.21
N GLY A 51 8.96 -22.96 -8.99
CA GLY A 51 9.17 -22.78 -10.41
C GLY A 51 10.12 -21.61 -10.60
N SER A 52 11.36 -21.88 -11.00
CA SER A 52 12.16 -20.91 -11.74
C SER A 52 11.52 -20.66 -13.12
N GLY A 53 10.30 -20.14 -13.13
CA GLY A 53 9.62 -19.65 -14.31
C GLY A 53 10.37 -18.41 -14.78
N SER A 54 11.42 -18.61 -15.56
CA SER A 54 12.04 -17.58 -16.36
C SER A 54 10.98 -17.05 -17.33
N GLY A 55 10.23 -16.01 -16.95
CA GLY A 55 9.33 -15.35 -17.88
C GLY A 55 8.20 -14.50 -17.29
N SER A 56 7.74 -14.71 -16.06
CA SER A 56 6.64 -13.90 -15.54
C SER A 56 7.19 -12.80 -14.62
N SER A 57 7.14 -11.56 -15.11
CA SER A 57 7.24 -10.35 -14.30
C SER A 57 6.01 -9.53 -14.61
N ILE A 58 5.54 -8.72 -13.66
CA ILE A 58 4.45 -7.80 -13.96
C ILE A 58 4.82 -6.89 -15.16
N PRO A 59 3.85 -6.54 -16.02
CA PRO A 59 4.11 -5.72 -17.21
C PRO A 59 4.75 -4.38 -16.86
N VAL A 60 5.63 -3.88 -17.75
CA VAL A 60 6.18 -2.53 -17.67
C VAL A 60 5.52 -1.67 -18.73
N ILE A 61 4.86 -0.60 -18.32
CA ILE A 61 4.03 0.25 -19.17
C ILE A 61 4.67 1.63 -19.25
N ASP A 62 4.83 2.13 -20.47
CA ASP A 62 5.20 3.52 -20.72
C ASP A 62 3.92 4.37 -20.79
N LEU A 63 3.75 5.32 -19.87
CA LEU A 63 2.55 6.17 -19.84
C LEU A 63 2.41 7.06 -21.08
N MET A 64 3.49 7.25 -21.84
CA MET A 64 3.51 8.04 -23.08
C MET A 64 3.20 7.21 -24.33
N ASP A 65 3.03 5.89 -24.20
CA ASP A 65 2.62 5.03 -25.31
C ASP A 65 1.17 5.32 -25.73
N GLY A 66 0.90 5.38 -27.03
CA GLY A 66 -0.45 5.60 -27.56
C GLY A 66 -1.45 4.51 -27.16
N ASN A 67 -0.97 3.33 -26.74
CA ASN A 67 -1.78 2.21 -26.26
C ASN A 67 -1.79 2.07 -24.72
N ALA A 68 -1.27 3.05 -23.97
CA ALA A 68 -1.11 2.94 -22.52
C ALA A 68 -2.41 2.56 -21.79
N VAL A 69 -3.57 3.11 -22.22
CA VAL A 69 -4.90 2.76 -21.66
C VAL A 69 -5.16 1.26 -21.75
N ARG A 70 -5.02 0.68 -22.96
CA ARG A 70 -5.23 -0.75 -23.21
C ARG A 70 -4.24 -1.61 -22.44
N MET A 71 -2.95 -1.26 -22.48
CA MET A 71 -1.90 -2.01 -21.79
C MET A 71 -2.09 -2.03 -20.28
N MET A 72 -2.55 -0.91 -19.69
CA MET A 72 -2.85 -0.84 -18.25
C MET A 72 -4.07 -1.70 -17.91
N GLY A 73 -5.12 -1.63 -18.73
CA GLY A 73 -6.29 -2.46 -18.58
C GLY A 73 -5.96 -3.96 -18.59
N GLU A 74 -5.25 -4.41 -19.61
CA GLU A 74 -4.81 -5.81 -19.75
C GLU A 74 -3.90 -6.24 -18.59
N ALA A 75 -2.97 -5.38 -18.17
CA ALA A 75 -2.12 -5.68 -17.01
C ALA A 75 -2.91 -5.77 -15.70
N CYS A 76 -3.92 -4.92 -15.53
CA CYS A 76 -4.83 -4.99 -14.38
C CYS A 76 -5.67 -6.27 -14.41
N GLU A 77 -6.19 -6.71 -15.55
CA GLU A 77 -6.95 -7.97 -15.67
C GLU A 77 -6.09 -9.18 -15.36
N GLU A 78 -4.86 -9.20 -15.87
CA GLU A 78 -3.99 -10.36 -15.74
C GLU A 78 -3.31 -10.43 -14.37
N TRP A 79 -2.85 -9.30 -13.84
CA TRP A 79 -1.99 -9.26 -12.66
C TRP A 79 -2.57 -8.47 -11.49
N GLY A 80 -3.53 -7.58 -11.74
CA GLY A 80 -3.90 -6.54 -10.79
C GLY A 80 -2.75 -5.58 -10.50
N ALA A 81 -1.66 -5.60 -11.27
CA ALA A 81 -0.47 -4.81 -11.01
C ALA A 81 0.42 -4.63 -12.25
N PHE A 82 1.16 -3.53 -12.30
CA PHE A 82 2.16 -3.23 -13.34
C PHE A 82 3.22 -2.25 -12.84
N GLN A 83 4.34 -2.17 -13.54
CA GLN A 83 5.31 -1.09 -13.39
C GLN A 83 5.03 0.01 -14.41
N LEU A 84 5.15 1.26 -14.01
CA LEU A 84 4.85 2.43 -14.82
C LEU A 84 6.09 3.29 -15.02
N LYS A 85 6.45 3.57 -16.27
CA LYS A 85 7.53 4.48 -16.68
C LYS A 85 6.97 5.75 -17.31
N LYS A 86 7.82 6.78 -17.36
CA LYS A 86 7.49 8.11 -17.91
C LYS A 86 6.17 8.66 -17.34
N HIS A 87 5.95 8.40 -16.05
CA HIS A 87 4.73 8.77 -15.32
C HIS A 87 4.56 10.28 -15.09
N GLY A 88 5.58 11.09 -15.36
CA GLY A 88 5.51 12.56 -15.25
C GLY A 88 5.90 13.12 -13.88
N VAL A 89 5.81 12.33 -12.79
CA VAL A 89 6.35 12.72 -11.47
C VAL A 89 7.87 12.92 -11.56
N GLY A 90 8.35 14.10 -11.19
CA GLY A 90 9.77 14.45 -11.27
C GLY A 90 10.65 13.59 -10.35
N SER A 91 11.81 13.16 -10.83
CA SER A 91 12.72 12.27 -10.06
C SER A 91 13.09 12.84 -8.70
N ARG A 92 13.32 14.15 -8.61
CA ARG A 92 13.62 14.87 -7.35
C ARG A 92 12.52 14.72 -6.29
N VAL A 93 11.26 14.58 -6.71
CA VAL A 93 10.13 14.39 -5.79
C VAL A 93 10.19 13.00 -5.15
N VAL A 94 10.42 11.98 -5.98
CA VAL A 94 10.53 10.59 -5.54
C VAL A 94 11.81 10.35 -4.71
N GLU A 95 12.94 10.87 -5.16
CA GLU A 95 14.21 10.81 -4.44
C GLU A 95 14.14 11.56 -3.11
N GLY A 96 13.51 12.75 -3.10
CA GLY A 96 13.33 13.57 -1.91
C GLY A 96 12.57 12.85 -0.80
N VAL A 97 11.44 12.20 -1.14
CA VAL A 97 10.68 11.44 -0.13
C VAL A 97 11.44 10.22 0.38
N GLU A 98 12.24 9.56 -0.46
CA GLU A 98 13.08 8.44 -0.02
C GLU A 98 14.18 8.93 0.94
N VAL A 99 14.79 10.08 0.68
CA VAL A 99 15.78 10.71 1.58
C VAL A 99 15.15 11.01 2.93
N GLU A 100 13.95 11.59 2.97
CA GLU A 100 13.24 11.87 4.22
C GLU A 100 12.81 10.60 4.96
N ALA A 101 12.41 9.54 4.24
CA ALA A 101 12.14 8.24 4.83
C ALA A 101 13.40 7.64 5.48
N LYS A 102 14.55 7.68 4.78
CA LYS A 102 15.84 7.26 5.35
C LYS A 102 16.20 8.07 6.58
N ARG A 103 16.02 9.39 6.53
CA ARG A 103 16.29 10.31 7.66
C ARG A 103 15.42 9.97 8.86
N LEU A 104 14.13 9.68 8.66
CA LEU A 104 13.20 9.25 9.71
C LEU A 104 13.65 7.94 10.35
N PHE A 105 13.88 6.88 9.56
CA PHE A 105 14.16 5.55 10.10
C PHE A 105 15.56 5.39 10.68
N ALA A 106 16.49 6.28 10.31
CA ALA A 106 17.82 6.38 10.91
C ALA A 106 17.82 6.97 12.34
N LEU A 107 16.71 7.57 12.79
CA LEU A 107 16.63 8.11 14.14
C LEU A 107 16.67 7.00 15.21
N PRO A 108 17.17 7.33 16.42
CA PRO A 108 17.04 6.46 17.58
C PRO A 108 15.59 6.06 17.85
N ALA A 109 15.37 4.83 18.34
CA ALA A 109 14.04 4.29 18.58
C ALA A 109 13.18 5.19 19.48
N ASN A 110 13.74 5.70 20.58
CA ASN A 110 13.04 6.61 21.49
C ASN A 110 12.56 7.91 20.82
N GLN A 111 13.23 8.38 19.76
CA GLN A 111 12.82 9.57 19.03
C GLN A 111 11.69 9.26 18.04
N LYS A 112 11.75 8.13 17.32
CA LYS A 112 10.65 7.66 16.46
C LYS A 112 9.38 7.38 17.27
N MET A 113 9.54 6.84 18.48
CA MET A 113 8.45 6.54 19.42
C MET A 113 7.65 7.76 19.88
N LYS A 114 8.18 8.99 19.75
CA LYS A 114 7.41 10.21 20.04
C LYS A 114 6.21 10.39 19.12
N ALA A 115 6.29 9.83 17.92
CA ALA A 115 5.20 9.82 16.94
C ALA A 115 4.49 8.46 16.87
N LEU A 116 4.57 7.63 17.92
CA LEU A 116 3.88 6.33 17.94
C LEU A 116 2.38 6.54 17.70
N ARG A 117 1.83 5.81 16.73
CA ARG A 117 0.40 5.80 16.44
C ARG A 117 -0.41 5.36 17.67
N SER A 118 -1.53 6.03 17.93
CA SER A 118 -2.44 5.65 19.00
C SER A 118 -3.18 4.34 18.69
N ALA A 119 -3.73 3.68 19.72
CA ALA A 119 -4.40 2.37 19.60
C ALA A 119 -5.54 2.32 18.57
N GLY A 120 -6.30 3.41 18.44
CA GLY A 120 -7.35 3.57 17.41
C GLY A 120 -6.95 4.56 16.32
N GLY A 121 -5.70 4.99 16.26
CA GLY A 121 -5.19 5.91 15.25
C GLY A 121 -4.76 5.19 13.98
N ALA A 122 -4.72 5.94 12.89
CA ALA A 122 -4.27 5.46 11.58
C ALA A 122 -2.90 6.00 11.16
N SER A 123 -2.53 7.19 11.66
CA SER A 123 -1.29 7.91 11.32
C SER A 123 -0.24 7.79 12.42
N GLY A 124 1.03 7.88 12.05
CA GLY A 124 2.19 7.84 12.96
C GLY A 124 3.10 6.64 12.74
N TYR A 125 4.13 6.55 13.57
CA TYR A 125 5.09 5.46 13.64
C TYR A 125 4.46 4.21 14.24
N GLY A 126 4.77 3.04 13.68
CA GLY A 126 4.33 1.77 14.24
C GLY A 126 4.44 0.60 13.28
N ARG A 127 4.07 -0.58 13.76
CA ARG A 127 3.93 -1.78 12.93
C ARG A 127 2.81 -1.62 11.92
N ALA A 128 2.91 -2.39 10.83
CA ALA A 128 1.86 -2.52 9.84
C ALA A 128 0.53 -2.90 10.51
N ARG A 129 -0.58 -2.25 10.13
CA ARG A 129 -1.89 -2.46 10.77
C ARG A 129 -2.46 -3.86 10.59
N ILE A 130 -1.97 -4.59 9.59
CA ILE A 130 -2.33 -5.99 9.36
C ILE A 130 -1.66 -6.95 10.37
N SER A 131 -0.67 -6.49 11.16
CA SER A 131 0.09 -7.36 12.07
C SER A 131 -0.77 -8.18 13.04
N PRO A 132 -1.88 -7.69 13.62
CA PRO A 132 -2.73 -8.46 14.52
C PRO A 132 -3.40 -9.70 13.89
N PHE A 133 -3.49 -9.77 12.56
CA PHE A 133 -4.03 -10.93 11.85
C PHE A 133 -3.05 -12.10 11.74
N PHE A 134 -1.79 -11.90 12.13
CA PHE A 134 -0.74 -12.88 11.97
C PHE A 134 -0.17 -13.30 13.32
N PRO A 135 0.21 -14.57 13.49
CA PRO A 135 0.76 -15.09 14.74
C PRO A 135 2.19 -14.60 15.03
N LYS A 136 2.84 -13.97 14.04
CA LYS A 136 4.22 -13.49 14.08
C LYS A 136 4.28 -12.04 13.60
N TYR A 137 5.24 -11.29 14.13
CA TYR A 137 5.49 -9.90 13.72
C TYR A 137 6.31 -9.82 12.44
N MET A 138 6.11 -8.70 11.74
CA MET A 138 6.80 -8.38 10.50
C MET A 138 8.20 -7.80 10.78
N TRP A 139 9.16 -8.08 9.91
CA TRP A 139 10.51 -7.50 9.90
C TRP A 139 10.51 -6.12 9.25
N HIS A 140 9.79 -5.17 9.87
CA HIS A 140 9.43 -3.90 9.26
C HIS A 140 9.22 -2.79 10.29
N GLU A 141 9.59 -1.57 9.90
CA GLU A 141 9.16 -0.33 10.52
C GLU A 141 8.29 0.47 9.55
N GLY A 142 7.17 1.00 10.05
CA GLY A 142 6.23 1.80 9.28
C GLY A 142 6.01 3.19 9.85
N PHE A 143 5.70 4.14 8.96
CA PHE A 143 5.18 5.45 9.32
C PHE A 143 4.06 5.85 8.35
N THR A 144 2.84 5.95 8.87
CA THR A 144 1.65 6.27 8.08
C THR A 144 1.30 7.75 8.21
N ILE A 145 0.94 8.39 7.10
CA ILE A 145 0.59 9.81 7.02
C ILE A 145 -0.76 9.91 6.32
N ILE A 146 -1.77 10.36 7.05
CA ILE A 146 -3.09 10.74 6.53
C ILE A 146 -3.26 12.23 6.81
N GLY A 147 -3.57 13.01 5.78
CA GLY A 147 -3.57 14.47 5.86
C GLY A 147 -2.14 15.03 5.99
N SER A 148 -1.97 16.07 6.82
CA SER A 148 -0.68 16.72 7.01
C SER A 148 0.26 15.91 7.94
N PRO A 149 1.56 15.81 7.62
CA PRO A 149 2.56 15.18 8.49
C PRO A 149 2.96 16.02 9.71
N SER A 150 2.58 17.30 9.76
CA SER A 150 3.08 18.31 10.72
C SER A 150 3.05 17.85 12.16
N HIS A 151 1.90 17.37 12.66
CA HIS A 151 1.77 16.96 14.05
C HIS A 151 2.82 15.92 14.49
N HIS A 152 2.97 14.83 13.72
CA HIS A 152 3.96 13.80 14.06
C HIS A 152 5.40 14.28 13.80
N ALA A 153 5.61 15.08 12.76
CA ALA A 153 6.93 15.61 12.44
C ALA A 153 7.44 16.58 13.52
N GLU A 154 6.57 17.41 14.10
CA GLU A 154 6.86 18.30 15.24
C GLU A 154 7.30 17.50 16.48
N LEU A 155 6.64 16.37 16.76
CA LEU A 155 7.01 15.50 17.89
C LEU A 155 8.42 14.90 17.71
N ILE A 156 8.81 14.58 16.47
CA ILE A 156 10.12 13.99 16.15
C ILE A 156 11.21 15.06 16.05
N TRP A 157 10.93 16.18 15.37
CA TRP A 157 11.88 17.27 15.08
C TRP A 157 11.30 18.65 15.44
N PRO A 158 11.19 18.99 16.73
CA PRO A 158 10.51 20.23 17.17
C PRO A 158 11.00 21.53 16.51
N ASN A 159 12.27 21.58 16.12
CA ASN A 159 12.90 22.77 15.55
C ASN A 159 13.22 22.66 14.04
N ARG A 160 12.92 21.52 13.38
CA ARG A 160 13.35 21.22 11.99
C ARG A 160 12.38 20.32 11.23
N TYR A 161 11.08 20.41 11.52
CA TYR A 161 10.07 19.56 10.90
C TYR A 161 9.59 20.07 9.54
N ALA A 162 9.66 21.39 9.28
CA ALA A 162 9.15 22.02 8.07
C ALA A 162 9.66 21.38 6.77
N SER A 163 10.97 21.08 6.68
CA SER A 163 11.52 20.46 5.47
C SER A 163 10.97 19.06 5.21
N PHE A 164 10.65 18.29 6.26
CA PHE A 164 9.98 17.00 6.11
C PHE A 164 8.57 17.21 5.58
N CYS A 165 7.82 18.15 6.17
CA CYS A 165 6.46 18.47 5.75
C CYS A 165 6.41 18.89 4.28
N ASP A 166 7.26 19.83 3.87
CA ASP A 166 7.30 20.35 2.50
C ASP A 166 7.54 19.21 1.48
N VAL A 167 8.45 18.29 1.79
CA VAL A 167 8.78 17.16 0.91
C VAL A 167 7.61 16.16 0.82
N ILE A 168 7.01 15.80 1.95
CA ILE A 168 5.88 14.86 1.99
C ILE A 168 4.65 15.45 1.30
N GLU A 169 4.31 16.71 1.58
CA GLU A 169 3.14 17.38 1.02
C GLU A 169 3.30 17.58 -0.50
N ASN A 170 4.51 17.92 -0.96
CA ASN A 170 4.80 17.97 -2.40
C ASN A 170 4.69 16.58 -3.06
N TYR A 171 5.16 15.52 -2.40
CA TYR A 171 5.00 14.15 -2.88
C TYR A 171 3.52 13.73 -2.97
N GLN A 172 2.72 14.02 -1.93
CA GLN A 172 1.28 13.76 -1.92
C GLN A 172 0.58 14.46 -3.09
N LYS A 173 0.90 15.73 -3.33
CA LYS A 173 0.33 16.51 -4.44
C LYS A 173 0.61 15.88 -5.80
N GLU A 174 1.88 15.56 -6.08
CA GLU A 174 2.28 14.99 -7.37
C GLU A 174 1.71 13.57 -7.56
N MET A 175 1.67 12.76 -6.50
CA MET A 175 1.07 11.42 -6.54
C MET A 175 -0.45 11.46 -6.70
N LYS A 176 -1.14 12.46 -6.13
CA LYS A 176 -2.57 12.66 -6.35
C LYS A 176 -2.87 12.92 -7.82
N VAL A 177 -2.13 13.82 -8.46
CA VAL A 177 -2.28 14.12 -9.90
C VAL A 177 -2.06 12.86 -10.74
N LEU A 178 -1.02 12.08 -10.43
CA LEU A 178 -0.77 10.81 -11.11
C LEU A 178 -1.92 9.80 -10.89
N ALA A 179 -2.37 9.62 -9.64
CA ALA A 179 -3.42 8.66 -9.30
C ALA A 179 -4.76 9.00 -9.98
N GLU A 180 -5.11 10.29 -10.06
CA GLU A 180 -6.29 10.75 -10.78
C GLU A 180 -6.20 10.46 -12.29
N LYS A 181 -5.03 10.71 -12.89
CA LYS A 181 -4.78 10.39 -14.31
C LYS A 181 -4.92 8.89 -14.58
N LEU A 182 -4.28 8.05 -13.75
CA LEU A 182 -4.35 6.59 -13.90
C LEU A 182 -5.77 6.07 -13.70
N THR A 183 -6.50 6.61 -12.72
CA THR A 183 -7.89 6.25 -12.45
C THR A 183 -8.77 6.52 -13.67
N ARG A 184 -8.65 7.69 -14.30
CA ARG A 184 -9.42 8.01 -15.52
C ARG A 184 -9.14 7.05 -16.66
N MET A 185 -7.85 6.75 -16.92
CA MET A 185 -7.46 5.82 -17.98
C MET A 185 -7.95 4.39 -17.71
N ILE A 186 -7.92 3.94 -16.45
CA ILE A 186 -8.46 2.64 -16.07
C ILE A 186 -9.97 2.58 -16.24
N PHE A 187 -10.69 3.64 -15.85
CA PHE A 187 -12.14 3.72 -16.01
C PHE A 187 -12.56 3.80 -17.48
N GLU A 188 -11.78 4.50 -18.32
CA GLU A 188 -11.94 4.49 -19.78
C GLU A 188 -11.85 3.04 -20.33
N TYR A 189 -10.85 2.27 -19.92
CA TYR A 189 -10.72 0.86 -20.32
C TYR A 189 -11.89 -0.02 -19.86
N LEU A 190 -12.43 0.27 -18.68
CA LEU A 190 -13.59 -0.43 -18.13
C LEU A 190 -14.93 0.04 -18.74
N GLY A 191 -14.93 1.09 -19.57
CA GLY A 191 -16.13 1.69 -20.14
C GLY A 191 -17.04 2.37 -19.10
N ILE A 192 -16.46 2.82 -17.97
CA ILE A 192 -17.19 3.50 -16.89
C ILE A 192 -17.38 4.97 -17.25
N ASN A 193 -18.60 5.50 -17.06
CA ASN A 193 -18.91 6.87 -17.44
C ASN A 193 -18.27 7.87 -16.46
N GLU A 194 -17.80 9.02 -16.98
CA GLU A 194 -17.31 10.13 -16.16
C GLU A 194 -18.35 10.64 -15.16
N GLU A 195 -19.65 10.54 -15.49
CA GLU A 195 -20.72 10.95 -14.58
C GLU A 195 -20.79 10.11 -13.29
N GLU A 196 -20.36 8.85 -13.34
CA GLU A 196 -20.35 7.91 -12.21
C GLU A 196 -19.11 8.10 -11.31
N THR A 197 -18.13 8.86 -11.80
CA THR A 197 -16.78 8.98 -11.22
C THR A 197 -16.41 10.43 -10.90
N LYS A 198 -17.42 11.30 -10.68
CA LYS A 198 -17.28 12.74 -10.33
C LYS A 198 -16.38 13.03 -9.12
N TRP A 199 -16.10 12.04 -8.28
CA TRP A 199 -15.19 12.17 -7.16
C TRP A 199 -13.72 12.25 -7.58
N VAL A 200 -13.36 11.71 -8.75
CA VAL A 200 -12.01 11.76 -9.31
C VAL A 200 -11.68 13.21 -9.70
N GLY A 201 -10.60 13.76 -9.14
CA GLY A 201 -10.26 15.19 -9.29
C GLY A 201 -10.90 16.11 -8.25
N SER A 202 -11.71 15.57 -7.32
CA SER A 202 -12.26 16.36 -6.22
C SER A 202 -11.27 16.49 -5.06
N ASN A 203 -11.54 17.43 -4.15
CA ASN A 203 -10.81 17.53 -2.88
C ASN A 203 -11.27 16.48 -1.85
N ARG A 204 -12.29 15.68 -2.16
CA ARG A 204 -12.84 14.65 -1.27
C ARG A 204 -12.37 13.29 -1.76
N VAL A 205 -11.15 12.92 -1.41
CA VAL A 205 -10.55 11.62 -1.72
C VAL A 205 -10.01 10.99 -0.45
N SER A 206 -9.90 9.65 -0.45
CA SER A 206 -9.20 8.92 0.60
C SER A 206 -7.76 8.71 0.16
N GLU A 207 -6.81 9.33 0.85
CA GLU A 207 -5.39 9.22 0.54
C GLU A 207 -4.52 9.03 1.78
N ALA A 208 -3.44 8.26 1.63
CA ALA A 208 -2.47 8.05 2.68
C ALA A 208 -1.08 7.78 2.08
N VAL A 209 -0.03 8.24 2.76
CA VAL A 209 1.36 7.88 2.47
C VAL A 209 1.84 6.91 3.55
N GLN A 210 2.47 5.81 3.13
CA GLN A 210 3.12 4.87 4.02
C GLN A 210 4.60 4.79 3.68
N LEU A 211 5.43 5.25 4.61
CA LEU A 211 6.86 5.03 4.58
C LEU A 211 7.15 3.66 5.19
N ASN A 212 7.97 2.86 4.50
CA ASN A 212 8.32 1.52 4.92
C ASN A 212 9.83 1.35 4.94
N TYR A 213 10.32 0.73 6.00
CA TYR A 213 11.72 0.36 6.14
C TYR A 213 11.84 -1.10 6.55
N TYR A 214 12.67 -1.83 5.82
CA TYR A 214 12.99 -3.23 6.05
C TYR A 214 14.49 -3.32 6.32
N PRO A 215 14.91 -3.50 7.58
CA PRO A 215 16.31 -3.69 7.92
C PRO A 215 16.88 -4.98 7.33
N ARG A 216 18.22 -5.06 7.24
CA ARG A 216 18.92 -6.32 6.99
C ARG A 216 18.48 -7.37 8.01
N CYS A 217 18.16 -8.57 7.53
CA CYS A 217 17.71 -9.68 8.37
C CYS A 217 18.81 -10.74 8.51
N PRO A 218 19.15 -11.21 9.73
CA PRO A 218 20.14 -12.27 9.91
C PRO A 218 19.68 -13.62 9.32
N GLU A 219 18.37 -13.90 9.36
CA GLU A 219 17.76 -15.17 8.94
C GLU A 219 16.57 -14.91 8.00
N PRO A 220 16.80 -14.38 6.78
CA PRO A 220 15.73 -13.91 5.90
C PRO A 220 14.72 -15.00 5.51
N ASN A 221 15.15 -16.26 5.41
CA ASN A 221 14.28 -17.40 5.10
C ASN A 221 13.32 -17.78 6.24
N ARG A 222 13.49 -17.19 7.43
CA ARG A 222 12.62 -17.37 8.61
C ARG A 222 11.89 -16.08 8.96
N ALA A 223 12.00 -15.02 8.16
CA ALA A 223 11.39 -13.72 8.45
C ALA A 223 10.49 -13.27 7.30
N MET A 224 9.48 -12.46 7.62
CA MET A 224 8.59 -11.84 6.64
C MET A 224 8.66 -10.33 6.80
N GLY A 225 8.95 -9.61 5.72
CA GLY A 225 8.98 -8.15 5.74
C GLY A 225 7.57 -7.56 5.85
N LEU A 226 6.64 -8.05 5.04
CA LEU A 226 5.22 -7.75 5.15
C LEU A 226 4.46 -8.97 4.64
N ALA A 227 3.53 -9.49 5.43
CA ALA A 227 2.81 -10.71 5.11
C ALA A 227 1.91 -10.59 3.87
N PRO A 228 1.51 -11.72 3.26
CA PRO A 228 0.51 -11.74 2.20
C PRO A 228 -0.73 -10.92 2.55
N HIS A 229 -1.09 -9.96 1.71
CA HIS A 229 -2.31 -9.16 1.83
C HIS A 229 -2.71 -8.53 0.50
N THR A 230 -3.92 -8.00 0.45
CA THR A 230 -4.39 -7.09 -0.60
C THR A 230 -4.62 -5.70 -0.01
N ASP A 231 -4.48 -4.68 -0.85
CA ASP A 231 -4.70 -3.29 -0.44
C ASP A 231 -6.18 -2.92 -0.47
N THR A 232 -6.65 -2.20 0.54
CA THR A 232 -8.04 -1.70 0.61
C THR A 232 -8.28 -0.49 -0.29
N SER A 233 -7.26 0.10 -0.89
CA SER A 233 -7.37 1.30 -1.74
C SER A 233 -8.07 1.00 -3.07
N LEU A 234 -8.32 2.04 -3.88
CA LEU A 234 -8.59 1.85 -5.30
C LEU A 234 -7.29 1.51 -6.02
N LEU A 235 -6.28 2.35 -5.82
CA LEU A 235 -4.94 2.19 -6.37
C LEU A 235 -3.90 2.36 -5.25
N THR A 236 -2.83 1.58 -5.34
CA THR A 236 -1.59 1.83 -4.60
C THR A 236 -0.50 2.16 -5.60
N ILE A 237 0.17 3.30 -5.44
CA ILE A 237 1.33 3.70 -6.24
C ILE A 237 2.57 3.64 -5.34
N LEU A 238 3.50 2.75 -5.68
CA LEU A 238 4.63 2.40 -4.85
C LEU A 238 5.94 2.82 -5.51
N HIS A 239 6.66 3.71 -4.82
CA HIS A 239 8.09 3.86 -5.02
C HIS A 239 8.85 2.82 -4.17
N GLN A 240 9.88 2.20 -4.75
CA GLN A 240 10.76 1.29 -4.02
C GLN A 240 12.22 1.54 -4.36
N SER A 241 13.08 1.46 -3.35
CA SER A 241 14.54 1.48 -3.55
C SER A 241 14.96 0.34 -4.49
N GLN A 242 16.04 0.55 -5.25
CA GLN A 242 16.53 -0.35 -6.31
C GLN A 242 17.13 -1.69 -5.80
N THR A 243 16.71 -2.15 -4.63
CA THR A 243 17.02 -3.48 -4.11
C THR A 243 16.23 -4.53 -4.86
N LYS A 244 16.91 -5.52 -5.45
CA LYS A 244 16.28 -6.58 -6.26
C LYS A 244 15.36 -7.52 -5.47
N GLU A 245 15.48 -7.54 -4.15
CA GLU A 245 14.68 -8.38 -3.25
C GLU A 245 13.68 -7.52 -2.48
N GLY A 246 12.51 -8.07 -2.15
CA GLY A 246 11.43 -7.30 -1.54
C GLY A 246 10.07 -7.77 -2.01
N LEU A 247 9.43 -6.94 -2.84
CA LEU A 247 8.06 -7.12 -3.29
C LEU A 247 7.90 -8.41 -4.11
N GLN A 248 6.90 -9.20 -3.75
CA GLN A 248 6.40 -10.34 -4.51
C GLN A 248 4.90 -10.23 -4.69
N ILE A 249 4.41 -10.58 -5.88
CA ILE A 249 2.99 -10.63 -6.23
C ILE A 249 2.64 -12.08 -6.52
N PHE A 250 1.54 -12.56 -5.97
CA PHE A 250 1.06 -13.91 -6.20
C PHE A 250 0.30 -13.97 -7.53
N LYS A 251 0.61 -14.98 -8.34
CA LYS A 251 -0.06 -15.26 -9.60
C LYS A 251 -0.55 -16.70 -9.58
N GLU A 252 -1.86 -16.88 -9.76
CA GLU A 252 -2.48 -18.20 -9.79
C GLU A 252 -1.79 -19.13 -10.82
N GLY A 253 -1.57 -20.38 -10.44
CA GLY A 253 -0.82 -21.35 -11.25
C GLY A 253 0.70 -21.13 -11.37
N VAL A 254 1.23 -19.98 -10.93
CA VAL A 254 2.67 -19.66 -10.94
C VAL A 254 3.26 -19.59 -9.53
N GLY A 255 2.51 -19.06 -8.56
CA GLY A 255 2.97 -18.80 -7.20
C GLY A 255 3.48 -17.37 -7.02
N TRP A 256 4.42 -17.20 -6.08
CA TRP A 256 4.98 -15.89 -5.74
C TRP A 256 6.02 -15.39 -6.75
N VAL A 257 5.66 -14.35 -7.50
CA VAL A 257 6.50 -13.72 -8.53
C VAL A 257 7.21 -12.50 -7.96
N ARG A 258 8.53 -12.43 -8.11
CA ARG A 258 9.34 -11.29 -7.66
C ARG A 258 9.20 -10.11 -8.62
N VAL A 259 8.91 -8.93 -8.08
CA VAL A 259 8.90 -7.68 -8.85
C VAL A 259 10.32 -7.10 -8.86
N GLN A 260 11.00 -7.20 -10.00
CA GLN A 260 12.30 -6.55 -10.18
C GLN A 260 12.09 -5.06 -10.44
N PRO A 261 12.64 -4.15 -9.61
CA PRO A 261 12.47 -2.72 -9.80
C PRO A 261 13.04 -2.29 -11.16
N GLU A 262 12.18 -1.68 -11.97
CA GLU A 262 12.61 -0.99 -13.19
C GLU A 262 13.11 0.42 -12.83
N PRO A 263 14.28 0.86 -13.33
CA PRO A 263 14.82 2.18 -13.02
C PRO A 263 13.86 3.32 -13.39
N GLY A 264 13.57 4.18 -12.42
CA GLY A 264 12.66 5.32 -12.59
C GLY A 264 11.20 4.91 -12.82
N ALA A 265 10.82 3.67 -12.53
CA ALA A 265 9.44 3.22 -12.56
C ALA A 265 8.80 3.23 -11.17
N LEU A 266 7.47 3.35 -11.16
CA LEU A 266 6.63 3.14 -9.99
C LEU A 266 5.86 1.82 -10.16
N VAL A 267 5.58 1.09 -9.09
CA VAL A 267 4.66 -0.04 -9.16
C VAL A 267 3.24 0.47 -8.87
N VAL A 268 2.27 0.03 -9.65
CA VAL A 268 0.85 0.32 -9.45
C VAL A 268 0.12 -0.99 -9.16
N ASN A 269 -0.64 -1.03 -8.07
CA ASN A 269 -1.50 -2.15 -7.71
C ASN A 269 -2.98 -1.73 -7.75
N ALA A 270 -3.84 -2.61 -8.25
CA ALA A 270 -5.28 -2.57 -8.09
C ALA A 270 -5.65 -3.12 -6.70
N GLY A 271 -6.32 -2.29 -5.91
CA GLY A 271 -6.83 -2.69 -4.60
C GLY A 271 -8.26 -3.21 -4.65
N ASP A 272 -8.76 -3.58 -3.47
CA ASP A 272 -10.08 -4.16 -3.27
C ASP A 272 -11.22 -3.28 -3.84
N LEU A 273 -11.13 -1.95 -3.75
CA LEU A 273 -12.19 -1.07 -4.26
C LEU A 273 -12.27 -1.13 -5.79
N LEU A 274 -11.13 -1.27 -6.48
CA LEU A 274 -11.11 -1.39 -7.93
C LEU A 274 -11.58 -2.78 -8.37
N HIS A 275 -11.29 -3.81 -7.58
CA HIS A 275 -11.87 -5.14 -7.76
C HIS A 275 -13.40 -5.11 -7.69
N ILE A 276 -13.98 -4.42 -6.70
CA ILE A 276 -15.43 -4.25 -6.58
C ILE A 276 -16.00 -3.48 -7.78
N ILE A 277 -15.42 -2.31 -8.10
CA ILE A 277 -15.90 -1.44 -9.20
C ILE A 277 -15.85 -2.14 -10.55
N SER A 278 -14.80 -2.93 -10.79
CA SER A 278 -14.62 -3.71 -12.03
C SER A 278 -15.47 -4.99 -12.08
N ASN A 279 -16.33 -5.24 -11.08
CA ASN A 279 -17.10 -6.47 -10.94
C ASN A 279 -16.21 -7.73 -10.94
N ALA A 280 -15.08 -7.67 -10.24
CA ALA A 280 -14.04 -8.71 -10.19
C ALA A 280 -13.33 -9.01 -11.54
N ARG A 281 -13.48 -8.14 -12.54
CA ARG A 281 -12.71 -8.23 -13.79
C ARG A 281 -11.22 -8.00 -13.56
N PHE A 282 -10.85 -7.13 -12.60
CA PHE A 282 -9.47 -6.96 -12.17
C PHE A 282 -9.25 -7.71 -10.85
N PRO A 283 -8.34 -8.69 -10.77
CA PRO A 283 -8.00 -9.34 -9.50
C PRO A 283 -7.38 -8.34 -8.50
N CYS A 284 -7.59 -8.58 -7.20
CA CYS A 284 -6.80 -7.91 -6.17
C CYS A 284 -5.36 -8.43 -6.24
N ALA A 285 -4.38 -7.52 -6.30
CA ALA A 285 -2.97 -7.91 -6.28
C ALA A 285 -2.57 -8.43 -4.88
N LEU A 286 -2.69 -9.75 -4.67
CA LEU A 286 -2.18 -10.41 -3.47
C LEU A 286 -0.65 -10.30 -3.48
N HIS A 287 -0.09 -9.60 -2.51
CA HIS A 287 1.33 -9.28 -2.49
C HIS A 287 1.93 -9.42 -1.08
N ARG A 288 3.25 -9.61 -1.04
CA ARG A 288 4.03 -9.68 0.21
C ARG A 288 5.39 -9.01 0.02
N VAL A 289 6.10 -8.78 1.12
CA VAL A 289 7.47 -8.28 1.10
C VAL A 289 8.39 -9.26 1.81
N THR A 290 9.36 -9.77 1.06
CA THR A 290 10.47 -10.57 1.58
C THR A 290 11.61 -9.68 2.06
N VAL A 291 12.44 -10.19 2.96
CA VAL A 291 13.62 -9.48 3.47
C VAL A 291 14.89 -10.20 3.07
N ASN A 292 16.03 -9.52 3.23
CA ASN A 292 17.32 -10.07 2.84
C ASN A 292 18.41 -9.69 3.85
N ARG A 293 19.55 -10.38 3.74
CA ARG A 293 20.68 -10.21 4.66
C ARG A 293 21.60 -9.04 4.31
N LEU A 294 21.58 -8.59 3.06
CA LEU A 294 22.64 -7.74 2.48
C LEU A 294 22.29 -6.26 2.46
N HIS A 295 21.02 -5.94 2.23
CA HIS A 295 20.55 -4.60 1.92
C HIS A 295 19.37 -4.22 2.80
N HIS A 296 19.43 -3.00 3.33
CA HIS A 296 18.26 -2.29 3.81
C HIS A 296 17.37 -1.96 2.61
N ARG A 297 16.05 -2.08 2.75
CA ARG A 297 15.08 -1.71 1.72
C ARG A 297 14.16 -0.62 2.24
N TYR A 298 13.87 0.36 1.37
CA TYR A 298 12.92 1.43 1.63
C TYR A 298 11.84 1.40 0.55
N SER A 299 10.60 1.70 0.94
CA SER A 299 9.53 1.93 -0.02
C SER A 299 8.52 2.95 0.49
N VAL A 300 7.93 3.71 -0.44
CA VAL A 300 6.95 4.75 -0.16
C VAL A 300 5.69 4.41 -0.95
N ALA A 301 4.65 3.96 -0.26
CA ALA A 301 3.36 3.66 -0.86
C ALA A 301 2.44 4.87 -0.75
N TYR A 302 1.79 5.23 -1.85
CA TYR A 302 0.70 6.19 -1.90
C TYR A 302 -0.60 5.45 -2.17
N PHE A 303 -1.52 5.47 -1.22
CA PHE A 303 -2.85 4.89 -1.34
C PHE A 303 -3.83 5.94 -1.83
N TYR A 304 -4.65 5.61 -2.82
CA TYR A 304 -5.66 6.50 -3.38
C TYR A 304 -6.99 5.77 -3.52
N GLY A 305 -8.09 6.47 -3.23
CA GLY A 305 -9.42 5.95 -3.43
C GLY A 305 -10.53 6.99 -3.26
N PRO A 306 -11.79 6.58 -3.49
CA PRO A 306 -12.96 7.44 -3.33
C PRO A 306 -13.12 7.95 -1.88
N PRO A 307 -13.91 9.02 -1.68
CA PRO A 307 -14.26 9.50 -0.35
C PRO A 307 -14.87 8.40 0.53
N VAL A 308 -14.66 8.46 1.84
CA VAL A 308 -15.09 7.38 2.75
C VAL A 308 -16.61 7.14 2.81
N ASP A 309 -17.41 8.14 2.45
CA ASP A 309 -18.87 8.08 2.36
C ASP A 309 -19.38 7.66 0.96
N TYR A 310 -18.48 7.46 -0.01
CA TYR A 310 -18.85 6.96 -1.32
C TYR A 310 -19.31 5.50 -1.25
N VAL A 311 -20.43 5.18 -1.88
CA VAL A 311 -20.93 3.81 -2.01
C VAL A 311 -20.24 3.15 -3.21
N VAL A 312 -19.38 2.18 -2.92
CA VAL A 312 -18.67 1.38 -3.91
C VAL A 312 -19.55 0.20 -4.29
N SER A 313 -19.73 0.00 -5.59
CA SER A 313 -20.46 -1.11 -6.21
C SER A 313 -19.87 -1.42 -7.58
N PRO A 314 -20.21 -2.56 -8.20
CA PRO A 314 -19.90 -2.79 -9.60
C PRO A 314 -20.42 -1.67 -10.50
N LEU A 315 -19.54 -1.06 -11.31
CA LEU A 315 -19.86 -0.01 -12.30
C LEU A 315 -19.48 -0.41 -13.72
N ALA A 316 -18.51 -1.30 -13.88
CA ALA A 316 -18.09 -1.75 -15.21
C ALA A 316 -19.29 -2.35 -15.96
N ALA A 317 -19.51 -1.88 -17.18
CA ALA A 317 -20.56 -2.36 -18.07
C ALA A 317 -20.24 -3.81 -18.49
N THR A 318 -20.66 -4.76 -17.67
CA THR A 318 -20.53 -6.20 -17.92
C THR A 318 -21.91 -6.80 -18.16
N CYS A 319 -22.01 -7.80 -19.02
CA CYS A 319 -23.25 -8.57 -19.19
C CYS A 319 -23.53 -9.52 -18.01
N GLU A 320 -22.69 -9.49 -16.97
CA GLU A 320 -22.76 -10.36 -15.81
C GLU A 320 -23.60 -9.73 -14.71
N ALA A 321 -24.18 -10.59 -13.85
CA ALA A 321 -24.80 -10.11 -12.62
C ALA A 321 -23.76 -9.41 -11.74
N ALA A 322 -24.19 -8.42 -10.97
CA ALA A 322 -23.34 -7.79 -9.96
C ALA A 322 -22.87 -8.87 -8.98
N ARG A 323 -21.55 -9.02 -8.79
CA ARG A 323 -20.93 -10.00 -7.89
C ARG A 323 -20.79 -9.50 -6.47
N PHE A 324 -21.04 -8.20 -6.26
CA PHE A 324 -20.90 -7.51 -4.98
C PHE A 324 -22.07 -6.56 -4.76
N ARG A 325 -22.54 -6.49 -3.52
CA ARG A 325 -23.51 -5.47 -3.10
C ARG A 325 -22.81 -4.13 -2.89
N GLY A 326 -23.58 -3.04 -3.01
CA GLY A 326 -23.10 -1.71 -2.65
C GLY A 326 -22.72 -1.60 -1.17
N VAL A 327 -21.58 -0.97 -0.88
CA VAL A 327 -21.08 -0.72 0.48
C VAL A 327 -20.34 0.61 0.53
N THR A 328 -20.44 1.37 1.61
CA THR A 328 -19.62 2.59 1.72
C THR A 328 -18.13 2.22 1.88
N VAL A 329 -17.23 3.07 1.39
CA VAL A 329 -15.78 2.88 1.60
C VAL A 329 -15.45 2.72 3.08
N ARG A 330 -16.08 3.52 3.95
CA ARG A 330 -15.94 3.41 5.41
C ARG A 330 -16.32 2.02 5.92
N ASP A 331 -17.51 1.54 5.55
CA ASP A 331 -17.98 0.24 6.02
C ASP A 331 -17.07 -0.87 5.50
N TYR A 332 -16.61 -0.77 4.25
CA TYR A 332 -15.68 -1.75 3.70
C TYR A 332 -14.32 -1.73 4.42
N ILE A 333 -13.78 -0.55 4.76
CA ILE A 333 -12.59 -0.43 5.62
C ILE A 333 -12.81 -1.14 6.96
N GLY A 334 -13.97 -0.94 7.59
CA GLY A 334 -14.33 -1.59 8.86
C GLY A 334 -14.50 -3.11 8.73
N ILE A 335 -15.05 -3.60 7.60
CA ILE A 335 -15.12 -5.03 7.31
C ILE A 335 -13.71 -5.58 7.12
N LYS A 336 -12.85 -4.92 6.34
CA LYS A 336 -11.47 -5.34 6.09
C LYS A 336 -10.63 -5.35 7.36
N SER A 337 -10.80 -4.37 8.24
CA SER A 337 -10.06 -4.27 9.51
C SER A 337 -10.44 -5.35 10.52
N LYS A 338 -11.53 -6.08 10.31
CA LYS A 338 -11.98 -7.20 11.16
C LYS A 338 -11.74 -8.57 10.53
N ASN A 339 -11.70 -8.65 9.19
CA ASN A 339 -11.76 -9.93 8.47
C ASN A 339 -10.59 -10.19 7.49
N LEU A 340 -9.76 -9.18 7.20
CA LEU A 340 -8.62 -9.22 6.26
C LEU A 340 -8.87 -9.96 4.93
N GLU A 341 -8.68 -11.27 4.89
CA GLU A 341 -8.83 -12.11 3.68
C GLU A 341 -10.31 -12.38 3.35
N GLU A 342 -11.18 -12.47 4.36
CA GLU A 342 -12.61 -12.78 4.20
C GLU A 342 -13.46 -11.55 3.90
N ALA A 343 -12.87 -10.35 3.83
CA ALA A 343 -13.62 -9.10 3.72
C ALA A 343 -14.51 -9.02 2.46
N LEU A 344 -14.00 -9.50 1.32
CA LEU A 344 -14.73 -9.48 0.06
C LEU A 344 -15.92 -10.44 0.05
N SER A 345 -15.81 -11.62 0.69
CA SER A 345 -16.89 -12.60 0.70
C SER A 345 -18.12 -12.13 1.48
N LEU A 346 -17.93 -11.24 2.46
CA LEU A 346 -19.00 -10.62 3.26
C LEU A 346 -19.84 -9.57 2.51
N ILE A 347 -19.40 -9.19 1.31
CA ILE A 347 -20.13 -8.28 0.42
C ILE A 347 -20.45 -8.93 -0.94
N SER A 348 -20.02 -10.17 -1.17
CA SER A 348 -20.41 -10.94 -2.34
C SER A 348 -21.90 -11.28 -2.32
N THR A 349 -22.52 -11.35 -3.50
CA THR A 349 -23.95 -11.63 -3.69
C THR A 349 -24.23 -13.06 -4.11
#